data_AF-A0A0L0SP13-F1
#
_entry.id   AF-A0A0L0SP13-F1
#
_cell.length_a   1.000
_cell.length_b   1.000
_cell.length_c   1.000
_cell.angle_alpha   90.00
_cell.angle_beta   90.00
_cell.angle_gamma   90.00
#
_symmetry.space_group_name_H-M   'P 1'
#
loop_
_entity.id
_entity.type
_entity.pdbx_description
1 polymer ?
#
loop_
_entity_poly.entity_id
_entity_poly.type
_entity_poly.pdbx_seq_one_letter_code
_entity_poly.pdbx_strand_id
1 'polypeptide(L)'
;MARPPAPPPGRDHRGPVPHHPDHDGHDRHAAASTLPQEQYPSPDDVMEIHNNELLHTVLACPPLEAIDDVINSVNQTLVHNLLDELQENLPIWTDGHVPHLDDQAAFALESRFSAALDKDWTRFEIYAMQAVFAVPPNLYLPLPHEQDLSSPQPGEEAALDHNMHQLRHRLYALRTLQDRLSVASAHMADQIQALESVEAALASLESAPVIDLTQPVADLTATTQTVLTGLAPAPAGVRSKTVAWVRQEVGRVVQPVETEDDGHGRGDEVLPHALLDEYAHDLAISAVLDDAGELLVDRGGVRRVAA
;
A
#
# COMPACT_ATOMS: atom_id res chain seq x y z
N MET A 1 -54.38 -36.00 1.43
CA MET A 1 -53.41 -35.22 2.24
C MET A 1 -54.18 -34.39 3.23
N ALA A 2 -54.05 -34.69 4.53
CA ALA A 2 -54.89 -34.15 5.60
C ALA A 2 -54.38 -32.77 6.06
N ARG A 3 -55.32 -31.83 6.28
CA ARG A 3 -55.05 -30.49 6.83
C ARG A 3 -54.62 -30.58 8.31
N PRO A 4 -53.65 -29.77 8.76
CA PRO A 4 -53.31 -29.69 10.18
C PRO A 4 -54.40 -28.95 10.98
N PRO A 5 -54.61 -29.31 12.26
CA PRO A 5 -55.61 -28.69 13.13
C PRO A 5 -55.15 -27.31 13.65
N ALA A 6 -56.14 -26.44 13.87
CA ALA A 6 -55.94 -25.07 14.35
C ALA A 6 -55.50 -25.01 15.82
N PRO A 7 -54.69 -24.00 16.21
CA PRO A 7 -54.26 -23.81 17.60
C PRO A 7 -55.38 -23.26 18.50
N PRO A 8 -55.38 -23.60 19.80
CA PRO A 8 -56.38 -23.11 20.76
C PRO A 8 -56.16 -21.64 21.15
N PRO A 9 -57.21 -20.90 21.54
CA PRO A 9 -57.11 -19.50 21.94
C PRO A 9 -56.38 -19.36 23.28
N GLY A 10 -55.36 -18.49 23.30
CA GLY A 10 -54.60 -18.12 24.49
C GLY A 10 -55.46 -17.39 25.52
N ARG A 11 -55.35 -17.80 26.78
CA ARG A 11 -55.99 -17.18 27.95
C ARG A 11 -55.27 -15.89 28.32
N ASP A 12 -56.02 -14.79 28.33
CA ASP A 12 -55.62 -13.52 28.92
C ASP A 12 -55.52 -13.64 30.46
N HIS A 13 -54.31 -13.55 30.99
CA HIS A 13 -54.06 -13.33 32.42
C HIS A 13 -53.81 -11.85 32.69
N ARG A 14 -54.88 -11.06 32.83
CA ARG A 14 -54.83 -9.77 33.51
C ARG A 14 -54.98 -9.99 35.02
N GLY A 15 -53.86 -9.92 35.74
CA GLY A 15 -53.85 -9.81 37.20
C GLY A 15 -54.05 -8.34 37.64
N PRO A 16 -54.66 -8.09 38.81
CA PRO A 16 -54.92 -6.74 39.33
C PRO A 16 -53.65 -6.13 39.94
N VAL A 17 -53.39 -4.87 39.60
CA VAL A 17 -52.33 -4.03 40.17
C VAL A 17 -52.77 -3.52 41.56
N PRO A 18 -52.00 -3.74 42.64
CA PRO A 18 -52.29 -3.14 43.92
C PRO A 18 -51.74 -1.70 43.99
N HIS A 19 -52.59 -0.80 44.44
CA HIS A 19 -52.26 0.57 44.81
C HIS A 19 -51.22 0.61 45.93
N HIS A 20 -50.14 1.36 45.72
CA HIS A 20 -49.21 1.79 46.77
C HIS A 20 -49.64 3.19 47.25
N PRO A 21 -49.70 3.46 48.57
CA PRO A 21 -50.00 4.80 49.07
C PRO A 21 -48.73 5.65 49.11
N ASP A 22 -48.93 6.94 48.81
CA ASP A 22 -47.97 8.01 48.99
C ASP A 22 -47.45 8.03 50.43
N HIS A 23 -46.13 7.96 50.59
CA HIS A 23 -45.45 8.30 51.82
C HIS A 23 -44.39 9.36 51.52
N ASP A 24 -44.82 10.62 51.65
CA ASP A 24 -43.95 11.75 51.91
C ASP A 24 -43.22 11.51 53.23
N GLY A 25 -41.90 11.38 53.16
CA GLY A 25 -41.03 11.17 54.30
C GLY A 25 -39.64 11.71 53.99
N HIS A 26 -39.40 12.95 54.41
CA HIS A 26 -38.09 13.56 54.48
C HIS A 26 -37.09 12.65 55.19
N ASP A 27 -36.02 12.24 54.50
CA ASP A 27 -34.75 11.93 55.16
C ASP A 27 -33.57 12.42 54.33
N ARG A 28 -32.93 13.46 54.89
CA ARG A 28 -31.59 13.90 54.51
C ARG A 28 -30.59 12.96 55.17
N HIS A 29 -29.45 12.79 54.50
CA HIS A 29 -28.18 12.22 54.99
C HIS A 29 -27.99 10.70 54.85
N ALA A 30 -27.47 10.30 53.70
CA ALA A 30 -26.18 9.60 53.61
C ALA A 30 -25.73 9.61 52.14
N ALA A 31 -24.72 10.41 51.81
CA ALA A 31 -23.97 10.23 50.57
C ALA A 31 -23.16 8.93 50.71
N ALA A 32 -23.83 7.79 50.51
CA ALA A 32 -23.16 6.52 50.29
C ALA A 32 -22.36 6.69 49.00
N SER A 33 -21.04 6.79 49.16
CA SER A 33 -20.07 6.74 48.08
C SER A 33 -20.25 5.38 47.40
N THR A 34 -21.13 5.36 46.41
CA THR A 34 -21.30 4.27 45.46
C THR A 34 -20.12 4.39 44.52
N LEU A 35 -18.99 3.82 44.95
CA LEU A 35 -17.93 3.49 44.01
C LEU A 35 -18.59 2.73 42.85
N PRO A 36 -18.35 3.11 41.59
CA PRO A 36 -18.88 2.37 40.46
C PRO A 36 -18.48 0.92 40.66
N GLN A 37 -19.45 0.03 40.80
CA GLN A 37 -19.19 -1.40 40.72
C GLN A 37 -18.55 -1.61 39.35
N GLU A 38 -17.24 -1.84 39.33
CA GLU A 38 -16.56 -2.37 38.18
C GLU A 38 -17.29 -3.66 37.82
N GLN A 39 -18.13 -3.56 36.80
CA GLN A 39 -18.88 -4.67 36.28
C GLN A 39 -17.85 -5.51 35.54
N TYR A 40 -17.22 -6.44 36.26
CA TYR A 40 -16.31 -7.38 35.65
C TYR A 40 -17.08 -8.14 34.57
N PRO A 41 -16.52 -8.24 33.34
CA PRO A 41 -17.16 -8.96 32.25
C PRO A 41 -17.51 -10.38 32.70
N SER A 42 -18.67 -10.88 32.26
CA SER A 42 -19.05 -12.26 32.54
C SER A 42 -17.95 -13.20 32.05
N PRO A 43 -17.70 -14.36 32.68
CA PRO A 43 -16.79 -15.37 32.15
C PRO A 43 -17.07 -15.72 30.68
N ASP A 44 -18.34 -15.67 30.27
CA ASP A 44 -18.76 -15.87 28.88
C ASP A 44 -18.25 -14.73 27.96
N ASP A 45 -18.33 -13.48 28.42
CA ASP A 45 -17.84 -12.31 27.68
C ASP A 45 -16.32 -12.36 27.51
N VAL A 46 -15.58 -12.81 28.53
CA VAL A 46 -14.12 -12.95 28.48
C VAL A 46 -13.70 -14.00 27.45
N MET A 47 -14.45 -15.10 27.36
CA MET A 47 -14.20 -16.15 26.36
C MET A 47 -14.51 -15.70 24.93
N GLU A 48 -15.56 -14.90 24.76
CA GLU A 48 -15.93 -14.33 23.45
C GLU A 48 -14.89 -13.30 22.97
N ILE A 49 -14.38 -12.46 23.87
CA ILE A 49 -13.29 -11.53 23.58
C ILE A 49 -12.03 -12.28 23.16
N HIS A 50 -11.63 -13.31 23.92
CA HIS A 50 -10.45 -14.11 23.60
C HIS A 50 -10.57 -14.84 22.26
N ASN A 51 -11.76 -15.37 21.94
CA ASN A 51 -12.01 -16.01 20.65
C ASN A 51 -11.86 -15.02 19.48
N ASN A 52 -12.43 -13.81 19.61
CA ASN A 52 -12.30 -12.78 18.59
C ASN A 52 -10.85 -12.31 18.39
N GLU A 53 -10.07 -12.16 19.46
CA GLU A 53 -8.65 -11.80 19.38
C GLU A 53 -7.81 -12.90 18.70
N LEU A 54 -8.10 -14.17 19.02
CA LEU A 54 -7.43 -15.32 18.43
C LEU A 54 -7.72 -15.40 16.93
N LEU A 55 -8.99 -15.29 16.54
CA LEU A 55 -9.40 -15.30 15.13
C LEU A 55 -8.82 -14.14 14.35
N HIS A 56 -8.84 -12.93 14.93
CA HIS A 56 -8.24 -11.76 14.31
C HIS A 56 -6.75 -11.98 14.02
N THR A 57 -6.05 -12.65 14.94
CA THR A 57 -4.62 -12.92 14.77
C THR A 57 -4.35 -14.02 13.74
N VAL A 58 -5.18 -15.06 13.70
CA VAL A 58 -5.04 -16.17 12.74
C VAL A 58 -5.41 -15.74 11.31
N LEU A 59 -6.48 -14.99 11.16
CA LEU A 59 -7.00 -14.55 9.86
C LEU A 59 -6.31 -13.29 9.34
N ALA A 60 -5.56 -12.59 10.20
CA ALA A 60 -5.02 -11.25 9.97
C ALA A 60 -6.08 -10.17 9.66
N CYS A 61 -7.37 -10.50 9.83
CA CYS A 61 -8.50 -9.59 9.74
C CYS A 61 -9.63 -10.06 10.68
N PRO A 62 -10.54 -9.17 11.08
CA PRO A 62 -11.78 -9.53 11.77
C PRO A 62 -12.63 -10.48 10.89
N PRO A 63 -13.18 -11.57 11.45
CA PRO A 63 -14.06 -12.47 10.70
C PRO A 63 -15.26 -11.77 10.04
N LEU A 64 -15.77 -10.73 10.69
CA LEU A 64 -16.87 -9.92 10.17
C LEU A 64 -16.47 -9.17 8.89
N GLU A 65 -15.26 -8.62 8.85
CA GLU A 65 -14.74 -7.92 7.66
C GLU A 65 -14.57 -8.88 6.48
N ALA A 66 -14.09 -10.10 6.75
CA ALA A 66 -13.99 -11.14 5.71
C ALA A 66 -15.38 -11.56 5.17
N ILE A 67 -16.40 -11.65 6.04
CA ILE A 67 -17.78 -11.94 5.62
C ILE A 67 -18.34 -10.79 4.79
N ASP A 68 -18.13 -9.55 5.24
CA ASP A 68 -18.57 -8.34 4.55
C ASP A 68 -17.95 -8.24 3.15
N ASP A 69 -16.66 -8.53 3.01
CA ASP A 69 -15.98 -8.55 1.71
C ASP A 69 -16.57 -9.60 0.76
N VAL A 70 -16.92 -10.79 1.27
CA VAL A 70 -17.61 -11.82 0.47
C VAL A 70 -18.97 -11.30 0.01
N ILE A 71 -19.79 -10.76 0.93
CA ILE A 71 -21.12 -10.22 0.61
C ILE A 71 -21.00 -9.09 -0.43
N ASN A 72 -20.05 -8.17 -0.24
CA ASN A 72 -19.79 -7.06 -1.16
C ASN A 72 -19.34 -7.56 -2.53
N SER A 73 -18.44 -8.55 -2.60
CA SER A 73 -17.98 -9.11 -3.87
C SER A 73 -19.12 -9.81 -4.63
N VAL A 74 -19.99 -10.52 -3.92
CA VAL A 74 -21.11 -11.24 -4.52
C VAL A 74 -22.19 -10.26 -4.97
N ASN A 75 -22.48 -9.23 -4.18
CA ASN A 75 -23.38 -8.16 -4.59
C ASN A 75 -22.82 -7.44 -5.82
N GLN A 76 -21.54 -7.07 -5.84
CA GLN A 76 -20.94 -6.44 -7.03
C GLN A 76 -21.05 -7.33 -8.27
N THR A 77 -20.83 -8.63 -8.11
CA THR A 77 -20.84 -9.57 -9.23
C THR A 77 -22.27 -9.89 -9.72
N LEU A 78 -23.18 -10.22 -8.80
CA LEU A 78 -24.52 -10.68 -9.15
C LEU A 78 -25.52 -9.54 -9.38
N VAL A 79 -25.40 -8.45 -8.62
CA VAL A 79 -26.33 -7.33 -8.68
C VAL A 79 -25.92 -6.37 -9.79
N HIS A 80 -24.64 -6.01 -9.87
CA HIS A 80 -24.19 -5.02 -10.85
C HIS A 80 -23.71 -5.68 -12.15
N ASN A 81 -22.64 -6.48 -12.08
CA ASN A 81 -22.01 -6.99 -13.31
C ASN A 81 -22.94 -7.90 -14.14
N LEU A 82 -23.68 -8.81 -13.49
CA LEU A 82 -24.60 -9.72 -14.18
C LEU A 82 -25.81 -8.98 -14.78
N LEU A 83 -26.32 -7.95 -14.11
CA LEU A 83 -27.46 -7.18 -14.64
C LEU A 83 -27.03 -6.28 -15.78
N ASP A 84 -25.84 -5.69 -15.71
CA ASP A 84 -25.25 -4.94 -16.82
C ASP A 84 -25.03 -5.87 -18.03
N GLU A 85 -24.46 -7.05 -17.81
CA GLU A 85 -24.25 -8.05 -18.86
C GLU A 85 -25.59 -8.52 -19.45
N LEU A 86 -26.61 -8.73 -18.61
CA LEU A 86 -27.95 -9.06 -19.06
C LEU A 86 -28.53 -7.91 -19.89
N GLN A 87 -28.45 -6.65 -19.44
CA GLN A 87 -28.99 -5.50 -20.17
C GLN A 87 -28.31 -5.30 -21.53
N GLU A 88 -27.00 -5.52 -21.62
CA GLU A 88 -26.23 -5.42 -22.86
C GLU A 88 -26.53 -6.59 -23.82
N ASN A 89 -26.60 -7.82 -23.31
CA ASN A 89 -26.67 -9.02 -24.15
C ASN A 89 -28.10 -9.56 -24.37
N LEU A 90 -29.12 -9.10 -23.65
CA LEU A 90 -30.51 -9.56 -23.82
C LEU A 90 -31.03 -9.46 -25.27
N PRO A 91 -30.78 -8.37 -26.02
CA PRO A 91 -31.23 -8.29 -27.41
C PRO A 91 -30.48 -9.28 -28.32
N ILE A 92 -29.21 -9.55 -28.01
CA ILE A 92 -28.37 -10.49 -28.75
C ILE A 92 -28.87 -11.92 -28.51
N TRP A 93 -29.12 -12.30 -27.25
CA TRP A 93 -29.58 -13.65 -26.89
C TRP A 93 -31.01 -13.95 -27.34
N THR A 94 -31.80 -12.93 -27.63
CA THR A 94 -33.21 -13.07 -28.02
C THR A 94 -33.45 -12.80 -29.50
N ASP A 95 -32.40 -12.65 -30.32
CA ASP A 95 -32.50 -12.26 -31.74
C ASP A 95 -33.38 -11.02 -31.96
N GLY A 96 -33.37 -10.08 -30.99
CA GLY A 96 -34.20 -8.87 -31.00
C GLY A 96 -35.68 -9.07 -30.68
N HIS A 97 -36.12 -10.25 -30.25
CA HIS A 97 -37.52 -10.52 -29.88
C HIS A 97 -37.91 -9.88 -28.54
N VAL A 98 -36.94 -9.66 -27.65
CA VAL A 98 -37.15 -8.95 -26.39
C VAL A 98 -36.54 -7.55 -26.53
N PRO A 99 -37.31 -6.48 -26.27
CA PRO A 99 -36.77 -5.13 -26.30
C PRO A 99 -35.67 -4.98 -25.24
N HIS A 100 -34.78 -4.00 -25.42
CA HIS A 100 -33.81 -3.63 -24.40
C HIS A 100 -34.52 -3.49 -23.05
N LEU A 101 -33.90 -4.07 -22.02
CA LEU A 101 -34.33 -3.84 -20.64
C LEU A 101 -34.18 -2.35 -20.38
N ASP A 102 -35.28 -1.67 -20.09
CA ASP A 102 -35.22 -0.25 -19.75
C ASP A 102 -34.55 -0.08 -18.38
N ASP A 103 -33.93 1.07 -18.17
CA ASP A 103 -33.21 1.37 -16.93
C ASP A 103 -34.13 1.22 -15.70
N GLN A 104 -35.44 1.45 -15.88
CA GLN A 104 -36.44 1.28 -14.84
C GLN A 104 -36.69 -0.19 -14.48
N ALA A 105 -36.80 -1.11 -15.44
CA ALA A 105 -36.93 -2.53 -15.15
C ALA A 105 -35.62 -3.13 -14.65
N ALA A 106 -34.47 -2.68 -15.18
CA ALA A 106 -33.15 -3.06 -14.67
C ALA A 106 -33.02 -2.72 -13.18
N PHE A 107 -33.30 -1.46 -12.82
CA PHE A 107 -33.31 -1.01 -11.42
C PHE A 107 -34.34 -1.76 -10.55
N ALA A 108 -35.53 -2.05 -11.08
CA ALA A 108 -36.54 -2.80 -10.34
C ALA A 108 -36.13 -4.26 -10.09
N LEU A 109 -35.41 -4.88 -11.04
CA LEU A 109 -34.87 -6.23 -10.90
C LEU A 109 -33.72 -6.23 -9.90
N GLU A 110 -32.79 -5.27 -10.01
CA GLU A 110 -31.70 -5.03 -9.07
C GLU A 110 -32.21 -4.91 -7.64
N SER A 111 -33.15 -3.99 -7.40
CA SER A 111 -33.73 -3.76 -6.07
C SER A 111 -34.41 -5.00 -5.50
N ARG A 112 -35.11 -5.78 -6.34
CA ARG A 112 -35.74 -7.04 -5.91
C ARG A 112 -34.72 -8.11 -5.57
N PHE A 113 -33.64 -8.19 -6.34
CA PHE A 113 -32.58 -9.17 -6.12
C PHE A 113 -31.82 -8.85 -4.83
N SER A 114 -31.44 -7.59 -4.64
CA SER A 114 -30.81 -7.10 -3.40
C SER A 114 -31.71 -7.35 -2.18
N ALA A 115 -33.01 -7.04 -2.26
CA ALA A 115 -33.95 -7.28 -1.16
C ALA A 115 -34.16 -8.77 -0.87
N ALA A 116 -34.09 -9.64 -1.88
CA ALA A 116 -34.20 -11.08 -1.69
C ALA A 116 -32.95 -11.66 -1.02
N LEU A 117 -31.76 -11.20 -1.43
CA LEU A 117 -30.49 -11.68 -0.90
C LEU A 117 -30.18 -11.16 0.50
N ASP A 118 -30.57 -9.92 0.84
CA ASP A 118 -30.28 -9.29 2.14
C ASP A 118 -30.59 -10.21 3.33
N LYS A 119 -31.78 -10.82 3.33
CA LYS A 119 -32.21 -11.73 4.41
C LYS A 119 -31.36 -13.00 4.48
N ASP A 120 -30.96 -13.53 3.34
CA ASP A 120 -30.15 -14.75 3.29
C ASP A 120 -28.68 -14.43 3.64
N TRP A 121 -28.20 -13.23 3.32
CA TRP A 121 -26.90 -12.75 3.79
C TRP A 121 -26.85 -12.54 5.29
N THR A 122 -27.87 -11.96 5.92
CA THR A 122 -27.93 -11.88 7.39
C THR A 122 -27.88 -13.28 8.03
N ARG A 123 -28.56 -14.26 7.44
CA ARG A 123 -28.51 -15.65 7.95
C ARG A 123 -27.15 -16.30 7.73
N PHE A 124 -26.53 -16.04 6.59
CA PHE A 124 -25.19 -16.50 6.28
C PHE A 124 -24.17 -15.91 7.25
N GLU A 125 -24.22 -14.61 7.52
CA GLU A 125 -23.35 -13.91 8.48
C GLU A 125 -23.46 -14.54 9.87
N ILE A 126 -24.69 -14.68 10.39
CA ILE A 126 -24.93 -15.34 11.69
C ILE A 126 -24.39 -16.77 11.69
N TYR A 127 -24.64 -17.54 10.63
CA TYR A 127 -24.17 -18.92 10.53
C TYR A 127 -22.64 -19.00 10.46
N ALA A 128 -22.00 -18.15 9.66
CA ALA A 128 -20.56 -18.11 9.51
C ALA A 128 -19.89 -17.77 10.84
N MET A 129 -20.41 -16.77 11.57
CA MET A 129 -19.90 -16.40 12.90
C MET A 129 -20.08 -17.53 13.92
N GLN A 130 -21.22 -18.24 13.91
CA GLN A 130 -21.52 -19.26 14.92
C GLN A 130 -20.94 -20.64 14.61
N ALA A 131 -20.69 -20.98 13.35
CA ALA A 131 -20.33 -22.34 12.94
C ALA A 131 -18.96 -22.44 12.27
N VAL A 132 -18.55 -21.42 11.50
CA VAL A 132 -17.29 -21.45 10.74
C VAL A 132 -16.18 -20.78 11.53
N PHE A 133 -16.45 -19.59 12.06
CA PHE A 133 -15.50 -18.81 12.84
C PHE A 133 -15.61 -19.06 14.36
N ALA A 134 -16.46 -19.98 14.81
CA ALA A 134 -16.50 -20.32 16.22
C ALA A 134 -15.35 -21.25 16.61
N VAL A 135 -14.49 -20.80 17.53
CA VAL A 135 -13.47 -21.68 18.15
C VAL A 135 -14.08 -22.36 19.36
N PRO A 136 -14.02 -23.71 19.46
CA PRO A 136 -14.51 -24.41 20.63
C PRO A 136 -13.75 -23.95 21.90
N PRO A 137 -14.44 -23.72 23.03
CA PRO A 137 -13.83 -23.12 24.23
C PRO A 137 -12.72 -23.96 24.89
N ASN A 138 -12.54 -25.21 24.46
CA ASN A 138 -11.52 -26.13 24.96
C ASN A 138 -10.45 -26.47 23.92
N LEU A 139 -10.42 -25.77 22.79
CA LEU A 139 -9.42 -26.00 21.74
C LEU A 139 -8.25 -25.04 21.94
N TYR A 140 -7.10 -25.56 22.35
CA TYR A 140 -5.86 -24.79 22.32
C TYR A 140 -5.37 -24.70 20.87
N LEU A 141 -5.43 -23.51 20.30
CA LEU A 141 -4.89 -23.21 18.98
C LEU A 141 -3.53 -22.50 19.17
N PRO A 142 -2.38 -23.17 19.01
CA PRO A 142 -1.09 -22.52 19.13
C PRO A 142 -0.95 -21.49 18.01
N LEU A 143 -0.85 -20.22 18.37
CA LEU A 143 -0.72 -19.15 17.39
C LEU A 143 0.64 -19.26 16.70
N PRO A 144 0.75 -18.98 15.38
CA PRO A 144 2.02 -19.11 14.66
C PRO A 144 3.15 -18.29 15.30
N HIS A 145 2.84 -17.09 15.81
CA HIS A 145 3.82 -16.23 16.48
C HIS A 145 4.20 -16.71 17.89
N GLU A 146 3.42 -17.60 18.51
CA GLU A 146 3.78 -18.25 19.78
C GLU A 146 4.73 -19.44 19.57
N GLN A 147 4.73 -20.05 18.38
CA GLN A 147 5.59 -21.19 18.06
C GLN A 147 7.07 -20.79 18.01
N ASP A 148 7.35 -19.52 17.70
CA ASP A 148 8.71 -18.96 17.63
C ASP A 148 9.14 -18.23 18.92
N LEU A 149 8.30 -18.21 19.96
CA LEU A 149 8.66 -17.69 21.28
C LEU A 149 9.53 -18.70 22.06
N SER A 150 10.59 -19.21 21.44
CA SER A 150 11.71 -19.74 22.23
C SER A 150 12.29 -18.57 23.03
N SER A 151 12.50 -18.73 24.34
CA SER A 151 13.17 -17.70 25.15
C SER A 151 14.47 -17.31 24.44
N PRO A 152 14.67 -16.03 24.08
CA PRO A 152 15.85 -15.62 23.34
C PRO A 152 17.10 -16.00 24.13
N GLN A 153 18.14 -16.47 23.44
CA GLN A 153 19.39 -16.77 24.12
C GLN A 153 20.03 -15.48 24.64
N PRO A 154 20.72 -15.53 25.79
CA PRO A 154 21.40 -14.36 26.32
C PRO A 154 22.43 -13.85 25.30
N GLY A 155 22.19 -12.67 24.74
CA GLY A 155 23.06 -12.02 23.74
C GLY A 155 22.43 -11.85 22.35
N GLU A 156 21.42 -12.64 22.00
CA GLU A 156 20.73 -12.53 20.70
C GLU A 156 19.99 -11.19 20.56
N GLU A 157 19.34 -10.73 21.61
CA GLU A 157 18.65 -9.42 21.64
C GLU A 157 19.63 -8.27 21.41
N ALA A 158 20.81 -8.31 22.05
CA ALA A 158 21.84 -7.29 21.87
C ALA A 158 22.42 -7.28 20.44
N ALA A 159 22.61 -8.46 19.84
CA ALA A 159 23.04 -8.58 18.45
C ALA A 159 21.95 -8.08 17.48
N LEU A 160 20.67 -8.39 17.75
CA LEU A 160 19.54 -7.91 16.96
C LEU A 160 19.41 -6.38 17.04
N ASP A 161 19.55 -5.79 18.23
CA ASP A 161 19.55 -4.34 18.42
C ASP A 161 20.69 -3.67 17.65
N HIS A 162 21.87 -4.28 17.66
CA HIS A 162 23.01 -3.80 16.88
C HIS A 162 22.71 -3.84 15.38
N ASN A 163 22.16 -4.95 14.88
CA ASN A 163 21.77 -5.10 13.47
C ASN A 163 20.66 -4.11 13.08
N MET A 164 19.66 -3.90 13.93
CA MET A 164 18.62 -2.88 13.72
C MET A 164 19.21 -1.48 13.67
N HIS A 165 20.20 -1.17 14.51
CA HIS A 165 20.89 0.12 14.47
C HIS A 165 21.67 0.31 13.16
N GLN A 166 22.39 -0.72 12.71
CA GLN A 166 23.10 -0.69 11.43
C GLN A 166 22.12 -0.50 10.25
N LEU A 167 20.99 -1.22 10.25
CA LEU A 167 19.95 -1.09 9.22
C LEU A 167 19.35 0.31 9.18
N ARG A 168 19.08 0.93 10.34
CA ARG A 168 18.61 2.32 10.40
C ARG A 168 19.61 3.28 9.77
N HIS A 169 20.90 3.15 10.08
CA HIS A 169 21.94 3.98 9.46
C HIS A 169 22.00 3.80 7.95
N ARG A 170 21.94 2.55 7.47
CA ARG A 170 21.90 2.25 6.03
C ARG A 170 20.68 2.87 5.36
N LEU A 171 19.50 2.79 5.97
CA LEU A 171 18.28 3.42 5.45
C LEU A 171 18.40 4.95 5.39
N TYR A 172 18.97 5.59 6.41
CA TYR A 172 19.23 7.03 6.37
C TYR A 172 20.19 7.39 5.24
N ALA A 173 21.28 6.64 5.06
CA ALA A 173 22.22 6.87 3.97
C ALA A 173 21.53 6.73 2.60
N LEU A 174 20.75 5.67 2.39
CA LEU A 174 20.00 5.45 1.15
C LEU A 174 18.99 6.55 0.89
N ARG A 175 18.26 7.03 1.91
CA ARG A 175 17.33 8.14 1.78
C ARG A 175 18.03 9.43 1.37
N THR A 176 19.17 9.75 2.00
CA THR A 176 19.95 10.94 1.62
C THR A 176 20.51 10.84 0.20
N LEU A 177 20.83 9.63 -0.26
CA LEU A 177 21.26 9.39 -1.64
C LEU A 177 20.08 9.57 -2.60
N GLN A 178 18.91 9.02 -2.28
CA GLN A 178 17.69 9.20 -3.07
C GLN A 178 17.30 10.67 -3.20
N ASP A 179 17.34 11.43 -2.11
CA ASP A 179 17.05 12.88 -2.12
C ASP A 179 18.05 13.65 -2.99
N ARG A 180 19.31 13.23 -3.03
CA ARG A 180 20.32 13.84 -3.91
C ARG A 180 20.10 13.47 -5.37
N LEU A 181 19.76 12.22 -5.65
CA LEU A 181 19.44 11.76 -7.00
C LEU A 181 18.20 12.46 -7.55
N SER A 182 17.17 12.67 -6.73
CA SER A 182 15.95 13.38 -7.16
C SER A 182 16.22 14.85 -7.51
N VAL A 183 17.06 15.54 -6.73
CA VAL A 183 17.51 16.90 -7.05
C VAL A 183 18.35 16.90 -8.33
N ALA A 184 19.25 15.93 -8.49
CA ALA A 184 20.06 15.81 -9.70
C ALA A 184 19.21 15.51 -10.94
N SER A 185 18.21 14.63 -10.84
CA SER A 185 17.32 14.29 -11.94
C SER A 185 16.43 15.47 -12.33
N ALA A 186 15.93 16.24 -11.36
CA ALA A 186 15.17 17.46 -11.64
C ALA A 186 16.04 18.48 -12.40
N HIS A 187 17.28 18.70 -11.93
CA HIS A 187 18.22 19.58 -12.62
C HIS A 187 18.54 19.09 -14.04
N MET A 188 18.71 17.78 -14.27
CA MET A 188 18.92 17.24 -15.61
C MET A 188 17.69 17.42 -16.50
N ALA A 189 16.48 17.24 -15.97
CA ALA A 189 15.24 17.50 -16.70
C ALA A 189 15.13 18.97 -17.13
N ASP A 190 15.46 19.91 -16.23
CA ASP A 190 15.51 21.35 -16.55
C ASP A 190 16.53 21.65 -17.66
N GLN A 191 17.70 20.98 -17.64
CA GLN A 191 18.71 21.12 -18.69
C GLN A 191 18.24 20.57 -20.04
N ILE A 192 17.58 19.41 -20.06
CA ILE A 192 17.01 18.82 -21.28
C ILE A 192 15.96 19.77 -21.87
N GLN A 193 15.05 20.27 -21.04
CA GLN A 193 14.02 21.22 -21.49
C GLN A 193 14.63 22.51 -22.03
N ALA A 194 15.70 23.02 -21.41
CA ALA A 194 16.42 24.18 -21.93
C ALA A 194 17.03 23.90 -23.30
N LEU A 195 17.64 22.73 -23.51
CA LEU A 195 18.20 22.34 -24.82
C LEU A 195 17.12 22.15 -25.88
N GLU A 196 16.01 21.50 -25.55
CA GLU A 196 14.85 21.35 -26.45
C GLU A 196 14.28 22.71 -26.87
N SER A 197 14.26 23.69 -25.96
CA SER A 197 13.82 25.05 -26.29
C SER A 197 14.75 25.75 -27.29
N VAL A 198 16.07 25.49 -27.20
CA VAL A 198 17.06 26.00 -28.17
C VAL A 198 16.90 25.29 -29.51
N GLU A 199 16.70 23.98 -29.52
CA GLU A 199 16.45 23.19 -30.73
C GLU A 199 15.20 23.70 -31.45
N ALA A 200 14.10 23.93 -30.73
CA ALA A 200 12.88 24.51 -31.29
C ALA A 200 13.09 25.92 -31.86
N ALA A 201 13.88 26.76 -31.18
CA ALA A 201 14.23 28.10 -31.68
C ALA A 201 15.07 28.03 -32.97
N LEU A 202 16.02 27.09 -33.05
CA LEU A 202 16.82 26.84 -34.25
C LEU A 202 15.96 26.33 -35.41
N ALA A 203 15.06 25.37 -35.17
CA ALA A 203 14.14 24.86 -36.18
C ALA A 203 13.21 25.97 -36.72
N SER A 204 12.76 26.89 -35.85
CA SER A 204 11.97 28.05 -36.27
C SER A 204 12.75 28.97 -37.21
N LEU A 205 14.06 29.16 -36.99
CA LEU A 205 14.92 29.95 -37.88
C LEU A 205 15.13 29.29 -39.24
N GLU A 206 15.34 27.98 -39.26
CA GLU A 206 15.50 27.23 -40.52
C GLU A 206 14.25 27.32 -41.40
N SER A 207 13.07 27.39 -40.79
CA SER A 207 11.79 27.53 -41.50
C SER A 207 11.43 28.97 -41.88
N ALA A 208 12.16 29.99 -41.42
CA ALA A 208 11.82 31.39 -41.64
C ALA A 208 12.23 31.86 -43.07
N PRO A 209 11.35 32.59 -43.79
CA PRO A 209 11.68 33.11 -45.11
C PRO A 209 12.81 34.15 -45.02
N VAL A 210 13.78 34.07 -45.92
CA VAL A 210 15.08 34.79 -45.97
C VAL A 210 15.00 36.34 -45.93
N ILE A 211 13.80 36.93 -45.96
CA ILE A 211 13.61 38.36 -46.28
C ILE A 211 13.83 39.29 -45.08
N ASP A 212 13.80 38.82 -43.83
CA ASP A 212 14.18 39.65 -42.67
C ASP A 212 14.77 38.82 -41.50
N LEU A 213 16.06 38.54 -41.59
CA LEU A 213 16.81 37.71 -40.63
C LEU A 213 17.34 38.50 -39.42
N THR A 214 17.13 39.81 -39.35
CA THR A 214 17.77 40.65 -38.31
C THR A 214 17.14 40.46 -36.93
N GLN A 215 15.81 40.36 -36.87
CA GLN A 215 15.06 40.16 -35.64
C GLN A 215 15.19 38.74 -35.06
N PRO A 216 15.03 37.65 -35.84
CA PRO A 216 15.06 36.30 -35.28
C PRO A 216 16.48 35.85 -34.90
N VAL A 217 17.54 36.42 -35.49
CA VAL A 217 18.92 36.19 -35.03
C VAL A 217 19.16 36.84 -33.66
N ALA A 218 18.59 38.02 -33.40
CA ALA A 218 18.69 38.67 -32.09
C ALA A 218 18.00 37.82 -31.00
N ASP A 219 16.81 37.30 -31.29
CA ASP A 219 16.07 36.44 -30.37
C ASP A 219 16.80 35.11 -30.09
N LEU A 220 17.48 34.54 -31.09
CA LEU A 220 18.33 33.36 -30.90
C LEU A 220 19.55 33.67 -30.05
N THR A 221 20.24 34.79 -30.30
CA THR A 221 21.39 35.17 -29.47
C THR A 221 20.96 35.43 -28.02
N ALA A 222 19.79 36.00 -27.79
CA ALA A 222 19.26 36.20 -26.43
C ALA A 222 18.89 34.88 -25.73
N THR A 223 18.23 33.95 -26.44
CA THR A 223 17.89 32.62 -25.89
C THR A 223 19.13 31.77 -25.64
N THR A 224 20.06 31.70 -26.60
CA THR A 224 21.32 30.96 -26.42
C THR A 224 22.18 31.57 -25.32
N GLN A 225 22.26 32.89 -25.18
CA GLN A 225 22.98 33.54 -24.08
C GLN A 225 22.32 33.23 -22.72
N THR A 226 20.98 33.22 -22.65
CA THR A 226 20.21 32.89 -21.43
C THR A 226 20.39 31.42 -21.05
N VAL A 227 20.38 30.52 -22.02
CA VAL A 227 20.62 29.09 -21.81
C VAL A 227 22.08 28.82 -21.43
N LEU A 228 23.06 29.46 -22.09
CA LEU A 228 24.48 29.33 -21.74
C LEU A 228 24.82 29.92 -20.36
N THR A 229 24.12 30.97 -19.93
CA THR A 229 24.29 31.53 -18.58
C THR A 229 23.51 30.75 -17.51
N GLY A 230 22.37 30.13 -17.88
CA GLY A 230 21.62 29.20 -17.04
C GLY A 230 22.26 27.82 -16.90
N LEU A 231 23.00 27.37 -17.93
CA LEU A 231 23.95 26.26 -17.92
C LEU A 231 25.23 26.70 -17.17
N ALA A 232 25.08 27.20 -15.95
CA ALA A 232 26.22 27.38 -15.07
C ALA A 232 26.97 26.03 -14.98
N PRO A 233 28.31 26.01 -15.11
CA PRO A 233 29.07 24.78 -15.00
C PRO A 233 28.70 24.15 -13.67
N ALA A 234 28.18 22.92 -13.71
CA ALA A 234 27.83 22.18 -12.51
C ALA A 234 28.99 22.34 -11.52
N PRO A 235 28.72 22.78 -10.27
CA PRO A 235 29.74 23.28 -9.36
C PRO A 235 30.91 22.29 -9.35
N ALA A 236 32.07 22.73 -9.85
CA ALA A 236 33.22 21.86 -10.16
C ALA A 236 33.77 21.10 -8.92
N GLY A 237 33.26 21.41 -7.73
CA GLY A 237 33.54 20.69 -6.49
C GLY A 237 32.58 19.55 -6.15
N VAL A 238 31.43 19.41 -6.82
CA VAL A 238 30.39 18.41 -6.48
C VAL A 238 30.61 17.11 -7.26
N ARG A 239 31.08 17.14 -8.51
CA ARG A 239 31.13 15.93 -9.36
C ARG A 239 32.19 14.90 -8.92
N SER A 240 33.42 15.32 -8.65
CA SER A 240 34.47 14.37 -8.21
C SER A 240 34.32 13.96 -6.74
N LYS A 241 33.96 14.90 -5.84
CA LYS A 241 33.80 14.60 -4.40
C LYS A 241 32.53 13.83 -4.10
N THR A 242 31.41 14.10 -4.79
CA THR A 242 30.17 13.33 -4.59
C THR A 242 30.31 11.94 -5.18
N VAL A 243 30.96 11.75 -6.33
CA VAL A 243 31.21 10.41 -6.87
C VAL A 243 32.21 9.63 -6.00
N ALA A 244 33.29 10.26 -5.55
CA ALA A 244 34.23 9.63 -4.62
C ALA A 244 33.58 9.31 -3.26
N TRP A 245 32.73 10.21 -2.75
CA TRP A 245 31.98 9.99 -1.51
C TRP A 245 30.90 8.93 -1.68
N VAL A 246 30.14 8.92 -2.78
CA VAL A 246 29.15 7.87 -3.08
C VAL A 246 29.86 6.53 -3.24
N ARG A 247 31.00 6.47 -3.94
CA ARG A 247 31.81 5.24 -4.03
C ARG A 247 32.33 4.79 -2.66
N GLN A 248 32.75 5.72 -1.80
CA GLN A 248 33.20 5.43 -0.45
C GLN A 248 32.05 4.96 0.45
N GLU A 249 30.88 5.58 0.36
CA GLU A 249 29.73 5.29 1.21
C GLU A 249 29.00 4.02 0.74
N VAL A 250 28.88 3.81 -0.56
CA VAL A 250 28.49 2.51 -1.14
C VAL A 250 29.50 1.44 -0.74
N GLY A 251 30.80 1.71 -0.81
CA GLY A 251 31.83 0.78 -0.32
C GLY A 251 31.70 0.45 1.17
N ARG A 252 31.29 1.41 2.01
CA ARG A 252 31.01 1.19 3.44
C ARG A 252 29.72 0.42 3.70
N VAL A 253 28.69 0.67 2.90
CA VAL A 253 27.38 0.01 3.03
C VAL A 253 27.41 -1.41 2.46
N VAL A 254 28.19 -1.63 1.41
CA VAL A 254 28.34 -2.90 0.67
C VAL A 254 29.46 -3.77 1.24
N GLN A 255 30.37 -3.24 2.07
CA GLN A 255 31.28 -4.09 2.79
C GLN A 255 30.46 -5.14 3.57
N PRO A 256 30.68 -6.44 3.31
CA PRO A 256 30.03 -7.47 4.09
C PRO A 256 30.39 -7.18 5.54
N VAL A 257 29.39 -7.18 6.41
CA VAL A 257 29.65 -7.26 7.84
C VAL A 257 30.39 -8.58 7.97
N GLU A 258 31.71 -8.54 8.08
CA GLU A 258 32.50 -9.65 8.53
C GLU A 258 31.99 -9.89 9.95
N THR A 259 30.96 -10.71 10.08
CA THR A 259 30.64 -11.35 11.34
C THR A 259 31.91 -12.10 11.67
N GLU A 260 32.63 -11.68 12.70
CA GLU A 260 33.69 -12.47 13.32
C GLU A 260 33.04 -13.82 13.64
N ASP A 261 33.23 -14.77 12.73
CA ASP A 261 32.78 -16.15 12.84
C ASP A 261 33.67 -16.76 13.92
N ASP A 262 33.22 -16.64 15.17
CA ASP A 262 33.72 -17.39 16.31
C ASP A 262 33.42 -18.87 16.03
N GLY A 263 34.29 -19.45 15.21
CA GLY A 263 33.99 -20.63 14.42
C GLY A 263 33.39 -21.77 15.22
N HIS A 264 32.09 -21.98 15.06
CA HIS A 264 31.38 -23.23 15.37
C HIS A 264 30.49 -23.55 14.17
N GLY A 265 31.08 -24.25 13.21
CA GLY A 265 30.45 -24.50 11.91
C GLY A 265 29.17 -25.33 11.97
N ARG A 266 28.26 -25.05 11.03
CA ARG A 266 27.72 -26.03 10.09
C ARG A 266 26.75 -25.38 9.10
N GLY A 267 27.14 -25.40 7.83
CA GLY A 267 26.30 -25.83 6.71
C GLY A 267 25.30 -24.82 6.11
N ASP A 268 25.62 -24.43 4.86
CA ASP A 268 24.73 -24.02 3.76
C ASP A 268 23.75 -22.87 4.06
N GLU A 269 23.87 -21.68 3.48
CA GLU A 269 23.87 -21.41 2.03
C GLU A 269 24.43 -19.99 1.82
N VAL A 270 25.76 -19.86 1.75
CA VAL A 270 26.39 -18.57 1.47
C VAL A 270 26.31 -18.32 -0.04
N LEU A 271 25.51 -17.33 -0.44
CA LEU A 271 25.46 -16.82 -1.82
C LEU A 271 26.89 -16.62 -2.33
N PRO A 272 27.24 -17.11 -3.53
CA PRO A 272 28.62 -17.08 -4.00
C PRO A 272 29.12 -15.63 -4.06
N HIS A 273 30.22 -15.35 -3.36
CA HIS A 273 30.92 -14.05 -3.38
C HIS A 273 31.13 -13.47 -4.79
N ALA A 274 31.20 -14.34 -5.80
CA ALA A 274 31.30 -13.96 -7.21
C ALA A 274 30.12 -13.10 -7.70
N LEU A 275 28.89 -13.29 -7.21
CA LEU A 275 27.72 -12.50 -7.63
C LEU A 275 27.71 -11.08 -7.05
N LEU A 276 28.26 -10.89 -5.86
CA LEU A 276 28.38 -9.57 -5.24
C LEU A 276 29.52 -8.75 -5.88
N ASP A 277 30.62 -9.40 -6.25
CA ASP A 277 31.69 -8.77 -7.01
C ASP A 277 31.26 -8.42 -8.44
N GLU A 278 30.46 -9.26 -9.09
CA GLU A 278 29.91 -8.98 -10.44
C GLU A 278 28.94 -7.77 -10.41
N TYR A 279 28.08 -7.66 -9.39
CA TYR A 279 27.18 -6.51 -9.23
C TYR A 279 27.91 -5.20 -8.88
N ALA A 280 28.95 -5.26 -8.05
CA ALA A 280 29.78 -4.10 -7.73
C ALA A 280 30.65 -3.67 -8.92
N HIS A 281 31.08 -4.63 -9.76
CA HIS A 281 31.81 -4.37 -10.99
C HIS A 281 30.91 -3.73 -12.05
N ASP A 282 29.68 -4.21 -12.25
CA ASP A 282 28.73 -3.64 -13.20
C ASP A 282 28.30 -2.22 -12.81
N LEU A 283 28.10 -1.94 -11.51
CA LEU A 283 27.79 -0.58 -11.03
C LEU A 283 28.98 0.38 -11.19
N ALA A 284 30.22 -0.13 -11.03
CA ALA A 284 31.43 0.65 -11.26
C ALA A 284 31.69 0.88 -12.76
N ILE A 285 31.35 -0.08 -13.63
CA ILE A 285 31.44 0.03 -15.08
C ILE A 285 30.42 1.05 -15.60
N SER A 286 29.17 1.06 -15.12
CA SER A 286 28.19 2.10 -15.47
C SER A 286 28.68 3.51 -15.10
N ALA A 287 29.29 3.69 -13.92
CA ALA A 287 29.82 4.99 -13.50
C ALA A 287 31.07 5.42 -14.30
N VAL A 288 31.82 4.49 -14.90
CA VAL A 288 32.99 4.78 -15.75
C VAL A 288 32.58 5.00 -17.21
N LEU A 289 31.50 4.36 -17.68
CA LEU A 289 30.95 4.56 -19.02
C LEU A 289 30.32 5.95 -19.20
N ASP A 290 29.74 6.52 -18.14
CA ASP A 290 29.29 7.92 -18.14
C ASP A 290 30.45 8.93 -18.28
N ASP A 291 31.64 8.59 -17.77
CA ASP A 291 32.86 9.41 -17.89
C ASP A 291 33.55 9.23 -19.27
N ALA A 292 33.41 8.06 -19.89
CA ALA A 292 33.97 7.76 -21.21
C ALA A 292 33.16 8.40 -22.37
N GLY A 293 31.88 8.68 -22.15
CA GLY A 293 31.02 9.40 -23.10
C GLY A 293 31.49 10.84 -23.37
N GLU A 294 32.09 11.51 -22.39
CA GLU A 294 32.61 12.90 -22.53
C GLU A 294 33.98 12.95 -23.24
N LEU A 295 34.78 11.88 -23.20
CA LEU A 295 36.11 11.81 -23.84
C LEU A 295 36.05 11.59 -25.36
N LEU A 296 34.91 11.15 -25.90
CA LEU A 296 34.70 10.96 -27.35
C LEU A 296 34.21 12.22 -28.06
N VAL A 297 33.64 13.20 -27.33
CA VAL A 297 33.17 14.47 -27.90
C VAL A 297 34.33 15.45 -28.14
N ASP A 298 35.42 15.34 -27.38
CA ASP A 298 36.55 16.30 -27.43
C ASP A 298 37.62 16.00 -28.51
N ARG A 299 37.44 14.96 -29.34
CA ARG A 299 38.37 14.64 -30.46
C ARG A 299 37.85 14.97 -31.86
N GLY A 300 36.63 15.52 -31.99
CA GLY A 300 36.03 15.87 -33.30
C GLY A 300 36.55 17.18 -33.92
N GLY A 301 37.23 18.03 -33.16
CA GLY A 301 37.75 19.30 -33.64
C GLY A 301 39.25 19.25 -33.88
N VAL A 302 39.68 19.17 -35.14
CA VAL A 302 40.88 19.82 -35.75
C VAL A 302 41.34 19.03 -36.98
N ARG A 303 40.92 19.49 -38.18
CA ARG A 303 41.83 19.96 -39.26
C ARG A 303 41.02 20.40 -40.48
N ARG A 304 40.84 21.72 -40.61
CA ARG A 304 40.79 22.37 -41.92
C ARG A 304 42.19 22.27 -42.53
N VAL A 305 42.30 21.72 -43.74
CA VAL A 305 43.39 22.06 -44.66
C VAL A 305 42.72 22.58 -45.93
N ALA A 306 43.06 23.82 -46.26
CA ALA A 306 42.61 24.53 -47.43
C ALA A 306 43.27 23.99 -48.70
N ALA A 307 42.48 23.87 -49.77
CA ALA A 307 42.84 24.15 -51.15
C ALA A 307 41.54 24.37 -51.93
#